data_AF-A0A1F7YZD1-F1
#
_entry.id   AF-A0A1F7YZD1-F1
#
_cell.length_a   1.000
_cell.length_b   1.000
_cell.length_c   1.000
_cell.angle_alpha   90.00
_cell.angle_beta   90.00
_cell.angle_gamma   90.00
#
_symmetry.space_group_name_H-M   'P 1'
#
loop_
_entity.id
_entity.type
_entity.pdbx_description
1 polymer ?
#
loop_
_entity_poly.entity_id
_entity_poly.type
_entity_poly.pdbx_seq_one_letter_code
_entity_poly.pdbx_strand_id
1 'polypeptide(L)'
;MTSFKKIEANIKNSTLGGVKTPAGKDISKYNAVKHGIFKEAISKYEDGFYKDALDELLDQFRPVGFLEKLLVERIALCYLRLFRSAKAEVEFMNSKLNPFHEVRASQMLNNFESLRASVEKTTFEGYKPQITSESVKELEQIITRYDTTIENKLYKALHELQRLQAIRLGQNVMLPAALDVLIDKTNDE
;
A
#
# COMPACT_ATOMS: atom_id res chain seq x y z
N MET A 1 0.27 26.69 -16.23
CA MET A 1 0.57 28.05 -15.75
C MET A 1 0.32 28.12 -14.25
N THR A 2 1.33 28.53 -13.47
CA THR A 2 1.20 28.77 -12.03
C THR A 2 0.37 30.04 -11.80
N SER A 3 -0.68 29.94 -10.98
CA SER A 3 -1.55 31.08 -10.64
C SER A 3 -0.77 32.21 -9.98
N PHE A 4 -1.10 33.47 -10.28
CA PHE A 4 -0.52 34.67 -9.65
C PHE A 4 -0.51 34.60 -8.11
N LYS A 5 -1.57 34.04 -7.51
CA LYS A 5 -1.63 33.80 -6.06
C LYS A 5 -0.51 32.88 -5.54
N LYS A 6 -0.11 31.87 -6.31
CA LYS A 6 0.99 30.96 -5.93
C LYS A 6 2.35 31.65 -6.02
N ILE A 7 2.53 32.53 -7.01
CA ILE A 7 3.79 33.27 -7.19
C ILE A 7 3.98 34.24 -6.03
N GLU A 8 2.94 35.00 -5.68
CA GLU A 8 2.99 35.96 -4.57
C GLU A 8 3.25 35.27 -3.22
N ALA A 9 2.61 34.11 -2.98
CA ALA A 9 2.84 33.31 -1.78
C ALA A 9 4.28 32.76 -1.71
N ASN A 10 4.86 32.30 -2.84
CA ASN A 10 6.24 31.82 -2.87
C ASN A 10 7.26 32.93 -2.59
N ILE A 11 7.03 34.13 -3.10
CA ILE A 11 7.90 35.30 -2.83
C ILE A 11 7.81 35.69 -1.35
N LYS A 12 6.61 35.70 -0.75
CA LYS A 12 6.46 35.94 0.70
C LYS A 12 7.15 34.84 1.52
N ASN A 13 7.00 33.57 1.15
CA ASN A 13 7.61 32.47 1.89
C ASN A 13 9.14 32.41 1.76
N SER A 14 9.71 32.84 0.62
CA SER A 14 11.17 32.86 0.44
C SER A 14 11.86 33.92 1.30
N THR A 15 11.17 35.02 1.62
CA THR A 15 11.70 36.08 2.49
C THR A 15 11.66 35.74 3.99
N LEU A 16 10.82 34.79 4.40
CA LEU A 16 10.65 34.42 5.82
C LEU A 16 11.84 33.60 6.38
N GLY A 17 12.65 32.97 5.52
CA GLY A 17 13.81 32.17 5.91
C GLY A 17 13.41 30.89 6.68
N GLY A 18 14.03 29.76 6.34
CA GLY A 18 13.78 28.48 7.04
C GLY A 18 14.07 28.56 8.55
N VAL A 19 13.56 27.59 9.30
CA VAL A 19 13.63 27.61 10.77
C VAL A 19 15.09 27.69 11.25
N LYS A 20 15.43 28.78 11.97
CA LYS A 20 16.82 29.14 12.32
C LYS A 20 17.29 28.57 13.65
N THR A 21 16.38 28.17 14.53
CA THR A 21 16.72 27.64 15.86
C THR A 21 16.99 26.13 15.78
N PRO A 22 17.92 25.58 16.60
CA PRO A 22 18.16 24.13 16.67
C PRO A 22 16.88 23.35 17.01
N ALA A 23 16.14 23.79 18.03
CA ALA A 23 14.85 23.22 18.42
C ALA A 23 13.80 23.31 17.30
N GLY A 24 13.77 24.42 16.57
CA GLY A 24 12.85 24.60 15.46
C GLY A 24 13.24 23.81 14.19
N LYS A 25 14.54 23.56 13.95
CA LYS A 25 15.00 22.62 12.91
C LYS A 25 14.61 21.19 13.23
N ASP A 26 14.73 20.76 14.49
CA ASP A 26 14.25 19.46 14.93
C ASP A 26 12.75 19.32 14.71
N ILE A 27 11.95 20.31 15.12
CA ILE A 27 10.51 20.33 14.86
C ILE A 27 10.23 20.31 13.35
N SER A 28 10.97 21.08 12.55
CA SER A 28 10.80 21.13 11.09
C SER A 28 11.18 19.81 10.39
N LYS A 29 12.11 19.02 10.93
CA LYS A 29 12.43 17.67 10.44
C LYS A 29 11.23 16.73 10.57
N TYR A 30 10.42 16.91 11.61
CA TYR A 30 9.20 16.14 11.81
C TYR A 30 8.01 16.63 10.96
N ASN A 31 8.07 17.81 10.34
CA ASN A 31 6.98 18.27 9.45
C ASN A 31 6.84 17.39 8.19
N ALA A 32 7.94 16.82 7.67
CA ALA A 32 7.89 15.83 6.60
C ALA A 32 7.22 14.51 7.05
N VAL A 33 7.43 14.13 8.31
CA VAL A 33 6.78 12.98 8.95
C VAL A 33 5.29 13.24 9.15
N LYS A 34 4.89 14.49 9.44
CA LYS A 34 3.48 14.88 9.56
C LYS A 34 2.71 14.75 8.24
N HIS A 35 3.43 14.79 7.10
CA HIS A 35 2.88 14.50 5.79
C HIS A 35 3.05 13.04 5.36
N GLY A 36 3.59 12.17 6.22
CA GLY A 36 3.91 10.77 5.94
C GLY A 36 5.04 10.65 4.93
N ILE A 37 6.18 10.07 5.33
CA ILE A 37 7.34 9.89 4.44
C ILE A 37 6.96 9.10 3.19
N PHE A 38 5.94 8.25 3.31
CA PHE A 38 5.45 7.41 2.22
C PHE A 38 4.05 7.74 1.73
N LYS A 39 3.50 8.92 2.04
CA LYS A 39 2.15 9.30 1.62
C LYS A 39 1.96 9.30 0.10
N GLU A 40 3.02 9.58 -0.66
CA GLU A 40 3.01 9.54 -2.13
C GLU A 40 2.92 8.12 -2.70
N ALA A 41 3.16 7.08 -1.89
CA ALA A 41 3.10 5.68 -2.34
C ALA A 41 1.67 5.10 -2.35
N ILE A 42 0.66 5.92 -2.05
CA ILE A 42 -0.71 5.49 -1.74
C ILE A 42 -1.70 6.17 -2.67
N SER A 43 -2.68 5.41 -3.14
CA SER A 43 -3.75 5.95 -3.97
C SER A 43 -4.75 6.73 -3.13
N LYS A 44 -5.40 7.73 -3.72
CA LYS A 44 -6.45 8.52 -3.02
C LYS A 44 -7.61 7.67 -2.50
N TYR A 45 -7.91 6.56 -3.17
CA TYR A 45 -8.97 5.62 -2.76
C TYR A 45 -8.65 4.87 -1.46
N GLU A 46 -7.38 4.83 -1.08
CA GLU A 46 -6.88 4.07 0.07
C GLU A 46 -6.37 4.98 1.18
N ASP A 47 -6.42 6.31 1.00
CA ASP A 47 -5.91 7.29 1.97
C ASP A 47 -6.60 7.13 3.34
N GLY A 48 -7.91 6.85 3.34
CA GLY A 48 -8.66 6.56 4.57
C GLY A 48 -8.18 5.29 5.25
N PHE A 49 -8.22 4.16 4.55
CA PHE A 49 -7.80 2.86 5.10
C PHE A 49 -6.34 2.86 5.58
N TYR A 50 -5.43 3.46 4.81
CA TYR A 50 -4.04 3.59 5.23
C TYR A 50 -3.90 4.45 6.48
N LYS A 51 -4.62 5.59 6.52
CA LYS A 51 -4.58 6.47 7.67
C LYS A 51 -5.10 5.76 8.93
N ASP A 52 -6.20 5.04 8.82
CA ASP A 52 -6.78 4.28 9.95
C ASP A 52 -5.78 3.23 10.47
N ALA A 53 -5.17 2.45 9.56
CA ALA A 53 -4.15 1.48 9.91
C ALA A 53 -2.89 2.14 10.51
N LEU A 54 -2.46 3.28 9.98
CA LEU A 54 -1.32 4.02 10.51
C LEU A 54 -1.62 4.58 11.90
N ASP A 55 -2.80 5.17 12.10
CA ASP A 55 -3.23 5.74 13.39
C ASP A 55 -3.30 4.63 14.46
N GLU A 56 -3.84 3.45 14.13
CA GLU A 56 -3.85 2.28 15.02
C GLU A 56 -2.42 1.81 15.38
N LEU A 57 -1.51 1.74 14.40
CA LEU A 57 -0.11 1.37 14.64
C LEU A 57 0.62 2.42 15.48
N LEU A 58 0.35 3.71 15.27
CA LEU A 58 0.91 4.79 16.09
C LEU A 58 0.45 4.68 17.55
N ASP A 59 -0.82 4.38 17.78
CA ASP A 59 -1.39 4.20 19.12
C ASP A 59 -0.84 2.94 19.81
N GLN A 60 -0.69 1.85 19.06
CA GLN A 60 -0.15 0.59 19.57
C GLN A 60 1.33 0.71 19.94
N PHE A 61 2.17 1.20 19.01
CA PHE A 61 3.62 1.20 19.20
C PHE A 61 4.15 2.43 19.93
N ARG A 62 3.40 3.54 19.95
CA ARG A 62 3.82 4.82 20.57
C ARG A 62 5.27 5.18 20.22
N PRO A 63 5.56 5.36 18.91
CA PRO A 63 6.93 5.52 18.45
C PRO A 63 7.55 6.84 18.94
N VAL A 64 8.77 6.77 19.45
CA VAL A 64 9.54 7.94 19.90
C VAL A 64 10.71 8.20 18.95
N GLY A 65 10.92 9.48 18.65
CA GLY A 65 11.97 9.90 17.72
C GLY A 65 11.65 9.59 16.25
N PHE A 66 12.64 9.81 15.40
CA PHE A 66 12.46 9.70 13.94
C PHE A 66 12.44 8.25 13.44
N LEU A 67 13.37 7.41 13.93
CA LEU A 67 13.55 6.05 13.41
C LEU A 67 12.36 5.14 13.73
N GLU A 68 11.82 5.19 14.95
CA GLU A 68 10.63 4.40 15.29
C GLU A 68 9.42 4.81 14.45
N LYS A 69 9.20 6.13 14.25
CA LYS A 69 8.10 6.64 13.40
C LYS A 69 8.24 6.17 11.96
N LEU A 70 9.45 6.23 11.40
CA LEU A 70 9.76 5.73 10.06
C LEU A 70 9.44 4.23 9.93
N LEU A 71 9.78 3.43 10.94
CA LEU A 71 9.52 2.00 10.94
C LEU A 71 8.01 1.71 11.05
N VAL A 72 7.28 2.44 11.88
CA VAL A 72 5.81 2.33 11.96
C VAL A 72 5.15 2.67 10.61
N GLU A 73 5.54 3.76 9.96
CA GLU A 73 5.03 4.07 8.62
C GLU A 73 5.39 3.01 7.58
N ARG A 74 6.59 2.42 7.68
CA ARG A 74 7.03 1.31 6.81
C ARG A 74 6.17 0.06 7.01
N ILE A 75 5.84 -0.27 8.26
CA ILE A 75 4.94 -1.38 8.61
C ILE A 75 3.57 -1.15 7.98
N ALA A 76 3.00 0.05 8.15
CA ALA A 76 1.71 0.41 7.55
C ALA A 76 1.70 0.26 6.02
N LEU A 77 2.78 0.68 5.34
CA LEU A 77 2.91 0.47 3.90
C LEU A 77 2.97 -1.00 3.50
N CYS A 78 3.77 -1.81 4.21
CA CYS A 78 3.89 -3.23 3.91
C CYS A 78 2.53 -3.91 4.09
N TYR A 79 1.80 -3.57 5.16
CA TYR A 79 0.45 -4.04 5.39
C TYR A 79 -0.50 -3.67 4.23
N LEU A 80 -0.52 -2.40 3.80
CA LEU A 80 -1.34 -1.98 2.66
C LEU A 80 -1.02 -2.76 1.38
N ARG A 81 0.26 -3.05 1.12
CA ARG A 81 0.68 -3.82 -0.05
C ARG A 81 0.23 -5.28 0.02
N LEU A 82 0.33 -5.92 1.19
CA LEU A 82 -0.21 -7.27 1.40
C LEU A 82 -1.74 -7.29 1.26
N PHE A 83 -2.42 -6.28 1.78
CA PHE A 83 -3.87 -6.15 1.63
C PHE A 83 -4.30 -6.03 0.16
N ARG A 84 -3.58 -5.23 -0.65
CA ARG A 84 -3.83 -5.14 -2.10
C ARG A 84 -3.62 -6.49 -2.80
N SER A 85 -2.57 -7.21 -2.42
CA SER A 85 -2.27 -8.55 -2.93
C SER A 85 -3.44 -9.51 -2.67
N ALA A 86 -3.84 -9.65 -1.42
CA ALA A 86 -4.95 -10.53 -1.03
C ALA A 86 -6.27 -10.14 -1.72
N LYS A 87 -6.58 -8.84 -1.82
CA LYS A 87 -7.79 -8.38 -2.50
C LYS A 87 -7.79 -8.75 -3.98
N ALA A 88 -6.67 -8.55 -4.67
CA ALA A 88 -6.55 -8.88 -6.09
C ALA A 88 -6.66 -10.40 -6.33
N GLU A 89 -6.14 -11.24 -5.43
CA GLU A 89 -6.34 -12.69 -5.49
C GLU A 89 -7.83 -13.07 -5.39
N VAL A 90 -8.57 -12.48 -4.44
CA VAL A 90 -10.01 -12.71 -4.28
C VAL A 90 -10.80 -12.26 -5.51
N GLU A 91 -10.50 -11.07 -6.04
CA GLU A 91 -11.13 -10.56 -7.28
C GLU A 91 -10.87 -11.50 -8.46
N PHE A 92 -9.64 -12.01 -8.59
CA PHE A 92 -9.30 -12.98 -9.62
C PHE A 92 -10.13 -14.25 -9.50
N MET A 93 -10.14 -14.87 -8.32
CA MET A 93 -10.85 -16.12 -8.07
C MET A 93 -12.36 -15.97 -8.31
N ASN A 94 -12.96 -14.88 -7.82
CA ASN A 94 -14.39 -14.59 -8.04
C ASN A 94 -14.71 -14.39 -9.53
N SER A 95 -13.81 -13.76 -10.30
CA SER A 95 -13.97 -13.59 -11.75
C SER A 95 -13.95 -14.92 -12.53
N LYS A 96 -13.30 -15.95 -11.99
CA LYS A 96 -13.19 -17.29 -12.61
C LYS A 96 -14.28 -18.25 -12.16
N LEU A 97 -14.63 -18.23 -10.87
CA LEU A 97 -15.61 -19.13 -10.29
C LEU A 97 -17.05 -18.69 -10.60
N ASN A 98 -17.33 -17.39 -10.57
CA ASN A 98 -18.66 -16.81 -10.83
C ASN A 98 -18.59 -15.73 -11.91
N PRO A 99 -18.20 -16.08 -13.15
CA PRO A 99 -18.08 -15.09 -14.22
C PRO A 99 -19.42 -14.42 -14.51
N PHE A 100 -19.40 -13.11 -14.70
CA PHE A 100 -20.57 -12.37 -15.16
C PHE A 100 -20.94 -12.82 -16.58
N HIS A 101 -22.11 -13.44 -16.74
CA HIS A 101 -22.67 -13.81 -18.04
C HIS A 101 -23.77 -12.82 -18.45
N GLU A 102 -23.54 -12.07 -19.54
CA GLU A 102 -24.62 -11.33 -20.19
C GLU A 102 -25.40 -12.29 -21.09
N VAL A 103 -26.53 -12.80 -20.58
CA VAL A 103 -27.47 -13.56 -21.40
C VAL A 103 -28.18 -12.57 -22.33
N ARG A 104 -27.70 -12.44 -23.57
CA ARG A 104 -28.49 -11.84 -24.64
C ARG A 104 -29.63 -12.79 -24.97
N ALA A 105 -30.87 -12.37 -24.75
CA ALA A 105 -32.09 -13.07 -25.15
C ALA A 105 -32.29 -13.15 -26.68
N SER A 106 -31.21 -13.32 -27.45
CA SER A 106 -31.24 -13.25 -28.90
C SER A 106 -30.47 -14.43 -29.47
N GLN A 107 -31.12 -15.60 -29.50
CA GLN A 107 -30.87 -16.61 -30.54
C GLN A 107 -31.95 -17.70 -30.63
N MET A 108 -32.83 -17.88 -29.64
CA MET A 108 -34.01 -18.76 -29.75
C MET A 108 -35.35 -18.07 -30.08
N LEU A 109 -35.38 -16.73 -30.15
CA LEU A 109 -36.62 -15.95 -30.34
C LEU A 109 -36.73 -15.24 -31.71
N ASN A 110 -36.00 -15.71 -32.73
CA ASN A 110 -36.05 -15.10 -34.06
C ASN A 110 -37.43 -15.24 -34.74
N ASN A 111 -38.35 -16.03 -34.18
CA ASN A 111 -39.68 -16.29 -34.76
C ASN A 111 -40.84 -15.62 -34.00
N PHE A 112 -40.60 -14.84 -32.93
CA PHE A 112 -41.70 -14.20 -32.19
C PHE A 112 -41.39 -12.74 -31.84
N GLU A 113 -41.64 -11.86 -32.81
CA GLU A 113 -41.40 -10.43 -32.75
C GLU A 113 -42.19 -9.73 -31.62
N SER A 114 -43.39 -10.24 -31.29
CA SER A 114 -44.26 -9.72 -30.24
C SER A 114 -43.84 -10.10 -28.81
N LEU A 115 -42.90 -11.03 -28.63
CA LEU A 115 -42.33 -11.37 -27.32
C LEU A 115 -40.99 -10.68 -27.05
N ARG A 116 -40.43 -9.91 -28.00
CA ARG A 116 -39.18 -9.16 -27.78
C ARG A 116 -39.35 -7.99 -26.79
N ALA A 117 -40.53 -7.38 -26.76
CA ALA A 117 -40.79 -6.21 -25.92
C ALA A 117 -41.10 -6.58 -24.46
N SER A 118 -41.49 -7.83 -24.20
CA SER A 118 -41.85 -8.36 -22.88
C SER A 118 -40.80 -9.29 -22.27
N VAL A 119 -39.73 -9.63 -23.00
CA VAL A 119 -38.51 -10.15 -22.39
C VAL A 119 -37.79 -8.96 -21.77
N GLU A 120 -38.22 -8.60 -20.56
CA GLU A 120 -37.34 -7.90 -19.63
C GLU A 120 -35.98 -8.59 -19.73
N LYS A 121 -34.90 -7.81 -19.89
CA LYS A 121 -33.56 -8.33 -19.71
C LYS A 121 -33.49 -8.85 -18.28
N THR A 122 -33.83 -10.11 -18.05
CA THR A 122 -33.72 -10.75 -16.76
C THR A 122 -32.23 -11.04 -16.58
N THR A 123 -31.50 -10.01 -16.17
CA THR A 123 -30.08 -10.08 -15.82
C THR A 123 -29.97 -10.82 -14.49
N PHE A 124 -29.44 -12.04 -14.52
CA PHE A 124 -29.04 -12.84 -13.36
C PHE A 124 -27.78 -13.63 -13.78
N GLU A 125 -26.81 -13.97 -12.94
CA GLU A 125 -26.38 -13.55 -11.60
C GLU A 125 -24.90 -13.98 -11.59
N GLY A 126 -23.98 -13.13 -11.14
CA GLY A 126 -22.55 -13.43 -11.23
C GLY A 126 -21.70 -12.28 -10.69
N TYR A 127 -20.47 -12.59 -10.29
CA TYR A 127 -19.54 -11.59 -9.79
C TYR A 127 -19.11 -10.68 -10.94
N LYS A 128 -19.44 -9.39 -10.87
CA LYS A 128 -18.92 -8.39 -11.81
C LYS A 128 -17.56 -7.92 -11.29
N PRO A 129 -16.44 -8.39 -11.87
CA PRO A 129 -15.12 -8.00 -11.39
C PRO A 129 -14.91 -6.50 -11.59
N GLN A 130 -14.33 -5.85 -10.59
CA GLN A 130 -14.02 -4.41 -10.62
C GLN A 130 -12.77 -4.10 -11.46
N ILE A 131 -12.01 -5.14 -11.84
CA ILE A 131 -10.76 -5.08 -12.60
C ILE A 131 -10.87 -6.07 -13.76
N THR A 132 -10.34 -5.73 -14.94
CA THR A 132 -10.38 -6.61 -16.12
C THR A 132 -9.50 -7.84 -15.92
N SER A 133 -9.84 -8.98 -16.54
CA SER A 133 -9.07 -10.22 -16.38
C SER A 133 -7.61 -10.12 -16.82
N GLU A 134 -7.30 -9.22 -17.76
CA GLU A 134 -5.94 -8.96 -18.22
C GLU A 134 -5.13 -8.19 -17.17
N SER A 135 -5.69 -7.09 -16.64
CA SER A 135 -5.08 -6.33 -15.55
C SER A 135 -4.92 -7.16 -14.27
N VAL A 136 -5.79 -8.15 -14.05
CA VAL A 136 -5.64 -9.08 -12.93
C VAL A 136 -4.46 -10.04 -13.12
N LYS A 137 -4.20 -10.54 -14.33
CA LYS A 137 -3.00 -11.39 -14.60
C LYS A 137 -1.70 -10.61 -14.43
N GLU A 138 -1.66 -9.35 -14.88
CA GLU A 138 -0.51 -8.47 -14.65
C GLU A 138 -0.29 -8.22 -13.15
N LEU A 139 -1.37 -8.02 -12.40
CA LEU A 139 -1.31 -7.89 -10.94
C LEU A 139 -0.90 -9.20 -10.26
N GLU A 140 -1.42 -10.35 -10.66
CA GLU A 140 -1.09 -11.68 -10.10
C GLU A 140 0.42 -11.98 -10.17
N GLN A 141 1.07 -11.68 -11.30
CA GLN A 141 2.52 -11.85 -11.45
C GLN A 141 3.33 -10.91 -10.56
N ILE A 142 2.82 -9.69 -10.34
CA ILE A 142 3.42 -8.71 -9.41
C ILE A 142 3.12 -9.07 -7.96
N ILE A 143 2.00 -9.71 -7.67
CA ILE A 143 1.60 -10.06 -6.31
C ILE A 143 2.41 -11.26 -5.81
N THR A 144 2.37 -12.36 -6.56
CA THR A 144 3.05 -13.62 -6.20
C THR A 144 4.56 -13.47 -6.01
N ARG A 145 5.22 -12.63 -6.83
CA ARG A 145 6.67 -12.37 -6.69
C ARG A 145 7.02 -11.47 -5.51
N TYR A 146 6.10 -10.58 -5.12
CA TYR A 146 6.40 -9.55 -4.14
C TYR A 146 5.87 -9.88 -2.74
N ASP A 147 4.92 -10.81 -2.57
CA ASP A 147 4.40 -11.17 -1.24
C ASP A 147 5.49 -11.60 -0.28
N THR A 148 6.30 -12.61 -0.63
CA THR A 148 7.41 -13.05 0.22
C THR A 148 8.43 -11.92 0.46
N THR A 149 8.63 -11.03 -0.52
CA THR A 149 9.53 -9.88 -0.37
C THR A 149 8.95 -8.83 0.57
N ILE A 150 7.65 -8.58 0.50
CA ILE A 150 6.92 -7.59 1.31
C ILE A 150 6.79 -8.10 2.73
N GLU A 151 6.44 -9.36 2.95
CA GLU A 151 6.40 -10.01 4.26
C GLU A 151 7.77 -9.97 4.93
N ASN A 152 8.84 -10.33 4.21
CA ASN A 152 10.19 -10.23 4.76
C ASN A 152 10.55 -8.78 5.15
N LYS A 153 10.11 -7.78 4.37
CA LYS A 153 10.30 -6.36 4.72
C LYS A 153 9.45 -5.95 5.93
N LEU A 154 8.23 -6.48 6.06
CA LEU A 154 7.34 -6.26 7.18
C LEU A 154 7.96 -6.81 8.48
N TYR A 155 8.34 -8.07 8.50
CA TYR A 155 8.95 -8.70 9.67
C TYR A 155 10.27 -8.04 10.05
N LYS A 156 11.12 -7.68 9.08
CA LYS A 156 12.34 -6.91 9.35
C LYS A 156 12.02 -5.56 10.02
N ALA A 157 11.05 -4.82 9.50
CA ALA A 157 10.66 -3.52 10.09
C ALA A 157 10.10 -3.68 11.51
N LEU A 158 9.28 -4.70 11.75
CA LEU A 158 8.75 -5.03 13.09
C LEU A 158 9.88 -5.38 14.07
N HIS A 159 10.81 -6.24 13.68
CA HIS A 159 11.93 -6.64 14.54
C HIS A 159 12.84 -5.46 14.88
N GLU A 160 13.15 -4.59 13.90
CA GLU A 160 13.95 -3.39 14.17
C GLU A 160 13.21 -2.41 15.09
N LEU A 161 11.89 -2.25 14.92
CA LEU A 161 11.09 -1.39 15.79
C LEU A 161 11.09 -1.91 17.23
N GLN A 162 10.80 -3.20 17.41
CA GLN A 162 10.82 -3.85 18.71
C GLN A 162 12.20 -3.77 19.36
N ARG A 163 13.28 -3.94 18.59
CA ARG A 163 14.66 -3.78 19.09
C ARG A 163 14.91 -2.36 19.60
N LEU A 164 14.56 -1.33 18.81
CA LEU A 164 14.72 0.06 19.24
C LEU A 164 13.92 0.37 20.50
N GLN A 165 12.69 -0.15 20.59
CA GLN A 165 11.84 0.04 21.76
C GLN A 165 12.34 -0.70 23.00
N ALA A 166 12.87 -1.90 22.84
CA ALA A 166 13.48 -2.67 23.92
C ALA A 166 14.75 -1.98 24.44
N ILE A 167 15.62 -1.47 23.56
CA ILE A 167 16.78 -0.64 23.95
C ILE A 167 16.31 0.60 24.73
N ARG A 168 15.27 1.28 24.25
CA ARG A 168 14.68 2.46 24.93
C ARG A 168 14.13 2.13 26.32
N LEU A 169 13.55 0.94 26.50
CA LEU A 169 13.04 0.44 27.77
C LEU A 169 14.15 -0.13 28.69
N GLY A 170 15.42 0.00 28.29
CA GLY A 170 16.57 -0.47 29.07
C GLY A 170 16.76 -2.00 29.04
N GLN A 171 16.09 -2.69 28.14
CA GLN A 171 16.29 -4.13 27.94
C GLN A 171 17.58 -4.37 27.15
N ASN A 172 18.34 -5.39 27.56
CA ASN A 172 19.53 -5.79 26.83
C ASN A 172 19.13 -6.59 25.58
N VAL A 173 19.25 -5.98 24.41
CA VAL A 173 18.95 -6.63 23.12
C VAL A 173 20.25 -6.89 22.38
N MET A 174 20.43 -8.13 21.92
CA MET A 174 21.58 -8.46 21.08
C MET A 174 21.51 -7.70 19.76
N LEU A 175 22.66 -7.15 19.35
CA LEU A 175 22.82 -6.58 18.01
C LEU A 175 22.61 -7.68 16.96
N PRO A 176 22.04 -7.35 15.80
CA PRO A 176 21.88 -8.33 14.72
C PRO A 176 23.27 -8.83 14.31
N ALA A 177 23.46 -10.14 14.36
CA ALA A 177 24.70 -10.76 13.89
C ALA A 177 24.74 -10.66 12.35
N ALA A 178 25.69 -9.90 11.81
CA ALA A 178 26.04 -9.95 10.40
C ALA A 178 27.05 -11.08 10.21
N LEU A 179 26.66 -12.15 9.51
CA LEU A 179 27.55 -13.24 9.14
C LEU A 179 27.93 -13.07 7.67
N ASP A 180 29.16 -12.69 7.39
CA ASP A 180 29.69 -12.67 6.03
C ASP A 180 30.04 -14.10 5.62
N VAL A 181 29.21 -14.70 4.77
CA VAL A 181 29.48 -16.03 4.19
C VAL A 181 30.32 -15.83 2.94
N LEU A 182 31.62 -16.07 3.05
CA LEU A 182 32.52 -16.19 1.90
C LEU A 182 32.25 -17.53 1.22
N ILE A 183 31.52 -17.50 0.10
CA ILE A 183 31.38 -18.67 -0.78
C ILE A 183 32.62 -18.69 -1.67
N ASP A 184 33.67 -19.38 -1.22
CA ASP A 184 34.78 -19.68 -2.09
C ASP A 184 34.33 -20.79 -3.05
N LYS A 185 34.18 -20.46 -4.33
CA LYS A 185 33.99 -21.48 -5.37
C LYS A 185 35.34 -22.11 -5.62
N THR A 186 35.75 -23.04 -4.77
CA THR A 186 36.72 -24.05 -5.18
C THR A 186 36.01 -24.87 -6.25
N ASN A 187 36.30 -24.56 -7.52
CA ASN A 187 36.05 -25.48 -8.62
C ASN A 187 36.91 -26.71 -8.33
N ASP A 188 36.33 -27.71 -7.69
CA ASP A 188 36.85 -29.06 -7.74
C ASP A 188 36.53 -29.60 -9.14
N GLU A 189 37.60 -29.68 -9.93
CA GLU A 189 37.86 -30.50 -11.13
C GLU A 189 37.07 -30.22 -12.43
#